data_AF-A0A5I8XA05-F1
#
_entry.id   AF-A0A5I8XA05-F1
#
_cell.length_a   1.000
_cell.length_b   1.000
_cell.length_c   1.000
_cell.angle_alpha   90.00
_cell.angle_beta   90.00
_cell.angle_gamma   90.00
#
_symmetry.space_group_name_H-M   'P 1'
#
loop_
_entity.id
_entity.type
_entity.pdbx_description
1 polymer ?
#
loop_
_entity_poly.entity_id
_entity_poly.type
_entity_poly.pdbx_seq_one_letter_code
_entity_poly.pdbx_strand_id
1 'polypeptide(L)'
;MKQSNNQVGEKVLVLGAGQLGASVLASLVPAITQRNGSVCVIVSGRSRDKQSKRRSSIHQQLADAGARFIPVDIADSSVAALKDQFHGFDTIINCMGFVAGAGTQIKITRRGTGGGR
;
A
#
# COMPACT_ATOMS: atom_id res chain seq x y z
N MET A 1 0.59 22.75 28.87
CA MET A 1 0.59 23.30 27.49
C MET A 1 -0.27 22.37 26.65
N LYS A 2 -1.39 22.86 26.11
CA LYS A 2 -2.31 22.05 25.30
C LYS A 2 -1.64 21.79 23.95
N GLN A 3 -1.22 20.56 23.69
CA GLN A 3 -0.88 20.14 22.33
C GLN A 3 -2.18 20.09 21.55
N SER A 4 -2.41 21.10 20.72
CA SER A 4 -3.43 21.08 19.68
C SER A 4 -3.07 19.98 18.71
N ASN A 5 -3.54 18.76 18.96
CA ASN A 5 -3.32 17.62 18.07
C ASN A 5 -4.20 17.84 16.84
N ASN A 6 -3.70 18.62 15.88
CA ASN A 6 -4.27 18.71 14.55
C ASN A 6 -4.06 17.33 13.91
N GLN A 7 -4.95 16.36 14.20
CA GLN A 7 -4.87 15.01 13.68
C GLN A 7 -5.15 15.05 12.19
N VAL A 8 -4.11 15.36 11.42
CA VAL A 8 -4.09 15.05 10.00
C VAL A 8 -4.14 13.53 9.91
N GLY A 9 -5.24 13.00 9.38
CA GLY A 9 -5.43 11.56 9.26
C GLY A 9 -4.32 10.93 8.43
N GLU A 10 -3.66 9.92 9.01
CA GLU A 10 -2.54 9.22 8.39
C GLU A 10 -2.93 8.59 7.04
N LYS A 11 -2.11 8.79 6.02
CA LYS A 11 -2.25 8.15 4.71
C LYS A 11 -1.30 6.96 4.62
N VAL A 12 -1.86 5.76 4.71
CA VAL A 12 -1.10 4.51 4.64
C VAL A 12 -1.21 3.89 3.25
N LEU A 13 -0.07 3.51 2.68
CA LEU A 13 0.02 2.75 1.44
C LEU A 13 0.47 1.32 1.72
N VAL A 14 -0.32 0.34 1.31
CA VAL A 14 0.05 -1.08 1.36
C VAL A 14 0.41 -1.57 -0.03
N LEU A 15 1.60 -2.15 -0.20
CA LEU A 15 2.04 -2.74 -1.45
C LEU A 15 1.70 -4.24 -1.44
N GLY A 16 0.79 -4.64 -2.32
CA GLY A 16 0.33 -6.03 -2.44
C GLY A 16 -0.87 -6.37 -1.54
N ALA A 17 -1.79 -7.15 -2.10
CA ALA A 17 -2.99 -7.64 -1.42
C ALA A 17 -3.12 -9.18 -1.54
N GLY A 18 -1.98 -9.89 -1.49
CA GLY A 18 -1.97 -11.35 -1.37
C GLY A 18 -2.52 -11.80 -0.01
N GLN A 19 -2.31 -13.06 0.37
CA GLN A 19 -2.86 -13.59 1.64
C GLN A 19 -2.42 -12.77 2.87
N LEU A 20 -1.13 -12.43 2.97
CA LEU A 20 -0.60 -11.60 4.05
C LEU A 20 -1.18 -10.17 3.99
N GLY A 21 -1.13 -9.54 2.82
CA GLY A 21 -1.64 -8.18 2.64
C GLY A 21 -3.12 -8.07 3.00
N ALA A 22 -3.94 -9.07 2.63
CA ALA A 22 -5.35 -9.12 2.99
C ALA A 22 -5.57 -9.20 4.51
N SER A 23 -4.80 -10.04 5.21
CA SER A 23 -4.89 -10.15 6.67
C SER A 23 -4.47 -8.87 7.38
N VAL A 24 -3.40 -8.22 6.91
CA VAL A 24 -2.97 -6.92 7.44
C VAL A 24 -4.04 -5.85 7.21
N LEU A 25 -4.59 -5.79 5.99
CA LEU A 25 -5.63 -4.82 5.62
C LEU A 25 -6.91 -4.98 6.44
N ALA A 26 -7.30 -6.22 6.78
CA ALA A 26 -8.50 -6.50 7.57
C ALA A 26 -8.46 -5.83 8.95
N SER A 27 -7.27 -5.74 9.58
CA SER A 27 -7.08 -5.07 10.86
C SER A 27 -6.71 -3.59 10.71
N LEU A 28 -5.94 -3.25 9.67
CA LEU A 28 -5.42 -1.90 9.45
C LEU A 28 -6.50 -0.90 9.03
N VAL A 29 -7.39 -1.30 8.12
CA VAL A 29 -8.40 -0.40 7.54
C VAL A 29 -9.32 0.18 8.63
N PRO A 30 -9.91 -0.61 9.54
CA PRO A 30 -10.73 -0.05 10.63
C PRO A 30 -9.93 0.87 11.56
N ALA A 31 -8.69 0.50 11.91
CA ALA A 31 -7.86 1.25 12.85
C ALA A 31 -7.46 2.63 12.31
N ILE A 32 -7.14 2.72 11.01
CA ILE A 32 -6.77 3.97 10.34
C ILE A 32 -8.01 4.84 10.09
N THR A 33 -9.12 4.25 9.66
CA THR A 33 -10.38 4.97 9.44
C THR A 33 -10.91 5.60 10.74
N GLN A 34 -10.81 4.90 11.88
CA GLN A 34 -11.18 5.45 13.20
C GLN A 34 -10.36 6.69 13.61
N ARG A 35 -9.17 6.87 13.03
CA ARG A 35 -8.28 8.02 13.27
C ARG A 35 -8.39 9.07 12.16
N ASN A 36 -9.47 9.04 11.38
CA ASN A 36 -9.71 9.88 10.21
C ASN A 36 -8.63 9.76 9.11
N GLY A 37 -7.85 8.68 9.11
CA GLY A 37 -6.85 8.40 8.09
C GLY A 37 -7.41 7.68 6.86
N SER A 38 -6.53 7.31 5.94
CA SER A 38 -6.89 6.58 4.73
C SER A 38 -5.90 5.47 4.39
N VAL A 39 -6.41 4.37 3.85
CA VAL A 39 -5.60 3.22 3.42
C VAL A 39 -5.74 3.04 1.91
N CYS A 40 -4.61 3.13 1.21
CA CYS A 40 -4.51 2.79 -0.21
C CYS A 40 -3.72 1.50 -0.39
N VAL A 41 -4.06 0.75 -1.43
CA VAL A 41 -3.47 -0.57 -1.69
C VAL A 41 -3.05 -0.64 -3.14
N ILE A 42 -1.76 -0.86 -3.40
CA ILE A 42 -1.28 -1.14 -4.76
C ILE A 42 -1.37 -2.64 -5.03
N VAL A 43 -1.97 -2.97 -6.17
CA VAL A 43 -2.03 -4.34 -6.69
C VAL A 43 -1.54 -4.37 -8.14
N SER A 44 -0.76 -5.39 -8.52
CA SER A 44 -0.30 -5.53 -9.91
C SER A 44 -1.47 -5.74 -10.86
N GLY A 45 -1.45 -5.03 -11.98
CA GLY A 45 -2.42 -5.22 -13.07
C GLY A 45 -2.38 -6.64 -13.64
N ARG A 46 -1.23 -7.33 -13.61
CA ARG A 46 -1.08 -8.71 -14.09
C ARG A 46 -1.82 -9.73 -13.22
N SER A 47 -2.02 -9.44 -11.93
CA SER A 47 -2.91 -10.24 -11.06
C SER A 47 -4.39 -10.07 -11.39
N ARG A 48 -4.78 -9.08 -12.20
CA ARG A 48 -6.17 -8.92 -12.66
C ARG A 48 -6.51 -9.83 -13.84
N ASP A 49 -5.51 -10.34 -14.56
CA ASP A 49 -5.74 -11.01 -15.85
C ASP A 49 -5.85 -12.55 -15.73
N LYS A 50 -5.03 -13.19 -14.88
CA LYS A 50 -5.12 -14.66 -14.65
C LYS A 50 -6.26 -15.10 -13.72
N GLN A 51 -7.00 -14.16 -13.16
CA GLN A 51 -8.17 -14.41 -12.31
C GLN A 51 -9.30 -13.41 -12.66
N SER A 52 -9.41 -13.09 -13.95
CA SER A 52 -10.28 -12.05 -14.47
C SER A 52 -11.76 -12.43 -14.36
N LYS A 53 -12.41 -11.91 -13.32
CA LYS A 53 -13.75 -11.25 -13.32
C LYS A 53 -14.36 -11.12 -11.93
N ARG A 54 -13.77 -11.73 -10.91
CA ARG A 54 -14.11 -11.40 -9.51
C ARG A 54 -12.87 -10.78 -8.88
N ARG A 55 -12.97 -9.53 -8.42
CA ARG A 55 -12.21 -9.14 -7.23
C ARG A 55 -12.40 -10.31 -6.25
N SER A 56 -11.32 -10.90 -5.73
CA SER A 56 -11.47 -11.90 -4.67
C SER A 56 -12.46 -11.34 -3.64
N SER A 57 -13.38 -12.16 -3.11
CA SER A 57 -14.38 -11.70 -2.14
C SER A 57 -13.74 -10.88 -1.02
N ILE A 58 -12.52 -11.24 -0.66
CA ILE A 58 -11.65 -10.52 0.28
C ILE A 58 -11.31 -9.10 -0.19
N HIS A 59 -10.93 -8.88 -1.45
CA HIS A 59 -10.66 -7.53 -1.96
C HIS A 59 -11.92 -6.67 -2.03
N GLN A 60 -13.08 -7.27 -2.29
CA GLN A 60 -14.36 -6.55 -2.21
C GLN A 60 -14.66 -6.15 -0.77
N GLN A 61 -14.58 -7.07 0.18
CA GLN A 61 -14.78 -6.79 1.60
C GLN A 61 -13.85 -5.69 2.10
N LEU A 62 -12.57 -5.71 1.70
CA LEU A 62 -11.62 -4.66 2.07
C LEU A 62 -11.93 -3.31 1.43
N ALA A 63 -12.41 -3.31 0.18
CA ALA A 63 -12.86 -2.08 -0.47
C ALA A 63 -14.11 -1.50 0.21
N ASP A 64 -15.07 -2.36 0.55
CA ASP A 64 -16.29 -1.99 1.27
C ASP A 64 -15.97 -1.48 2.69
N ALA A 65 -14.92 -2.02 3.32
CA ALA A 65 -14.40 -1.54 4.60
C ALA A 65 -13.65 -0.20 4.50
N GLY A 66 -13.35 0.30 3.29
CA GLY A 66 -12.75 1.62 3.05
C GLY A 66 -11.37 1.61 2.39
N ALA A 67 -10.82 0.45 2.00
CA ALA A 67 -9.54 0.40 1.30
C ALA A 67 -9.64 0.86 -0.16
N ARG A 68 -8.72 1.73 -0.58
CA ARG A 68 -8.66 2.27 -1.95
C ARG A 68 -7.63 1.49 -2.77
N PHE A 69 -8.08 0.69 -3.73
CA PHE A 69 -7.18 -0.10 -4.58
C PHE A 69 -6.70 0.69 -5.81
N ILE A 70 -5.38 0.72 -6.03
CA ILE A 70 -4.73 1.37 -7.16
C ILE A 70 -4.01 0.29 -7.99
N PRO A 71 -4.38 0.10 -9.27
CA PRO A 71 -3.71 -0.87 -10.12
C PRO A 71 -2.36 -0.31 -10.60
N VAL A 72 -1.25 -0.79 -10.04
CA VAL A 72 0.11 -0.39 -10.45
C VAL A 72 0.99 -1.63 -10.50
N ASP A 73 1.64 -1.85 -11.63
CA ASP A 73 2.70 -2.86 -11.74
C ASP A 73 4.03 -2.26 -11.27
N ILE A 74 4.39 -2.54 -10.02
CA ILE A 74 5.62 -2.02 -9.40
C ILE A 74 6.87 -2.54 -10.12
N ALA A 75 6.82 -3.75 -10.69
CA ALA A 75 7.98 -4.35 -11.37
C ALA A 75 8.29 -3.62 -12.69
N ASP A 76 7.25 -3.22 -13.42
CA ASP A 76 7.36 -2.48 -14.68
C ASP A 76 7.49 -0.96 -14.47
N SER A 77 7.28 -0.45 -13.24
CA SER A 77 7.35 0.97 -12.94
C SER A 77 8.77 1.47 -12.77
N SER A 78 9.05 2.67 -13.29
CA SER A 78 10.31 3.37 -13.04
C SER A 78 10.42 3.84 -11.58
N VAL A 79 11.64 3.99 -11.08
CA VAL A 79 11.88 4.48 -9.71
C VAL A 79 11.33 5.90 -9.51
N ALA A 80 11.37 6.73 -10.55
CA ALA A 80 10.82 8.09 -10.52
C ALA A 80 9.30 8.08 -10.38
N ALA A 81 8.60 7.26 -11.19
CA ALA A 81 7.14 7.12 -11.10
C ALA A 81 6.68 6.60 -9.72
N LEU A 82 7.41 5.64 -9.15
CA LEU A 82 7.16 5.17 -7.78
C LEU A 82 7.51 6.23 -6.71
N LYS A 83 8.35 7.22 -7.02
CA LYS A 83 8.64 8.33 -6.10
C LYS A 83 7.45 9.24 -5.97
N ASP A 84 6.94 9.68 -7.10
CA ASP A 84 5.81 10.61 -7.16
C ASP A 84 4.56 9.95 -6.59
N GLN A 85 4.34 8.66 -6.89
CA GLN A 85 3.21 7.90 -6.34
C GLN A 85 3.29 7.75 -4.81
N PHE A 86 4.49 7.57 -4.25
CA PHE A 86 4.67 7.32 -2.82
C PHE A 86 4.73 8.59 -1.97
N HIS A 87 5.05 9.74 -2.58
CA HIS A 87 5.19 11.02 -1.88
C HIS A 87 3.91 11.47 -1.14
N GLY A 88 2.74 10.99 -1.56
CA GLY A 88 1.45 11.33 -0.93
C GLY A 88 1.11 10.54 0.33
N PHE A 89 1.98 9.65 0.80
CA PHE A 89 1.72 8.72 1.91
C PHE A 89 2.72 8.90 3.04
N ASP A 90 2.21 8.87 4.28
CA ASP A 90 3.01 9.00 5.49
C ASP A 90 3.70 7.68 5.85
N THR A 91 3.01 6.57 5.60
CA THR A 91 3.46 5.22 5.93
C THR A 91 3.32 4.30 4.72
N ILE A 92 4.37 3.52 4.43
CA ILE A 92 4.36 2.52 3.35
C ILE A 92 4.66 1.14 3.95
N ILE A 93 3.72 0.21 3.77
CA ILE A 93 3.83 -1.18 4.25
C ILE A 93 4.02 -2.08 3.03
N ASN A 94 5.15 -2.77 2.96
CA ASN A 94 5.39 -3.75 1.90
C ASN A 94 4.86 -5.13 2.31
N CYS A 95 3.75 -5.56 1.71
CA CYS A 95 3.18 -6.89 1.85
C CYS A 95 3.34 -7.73 0.57
N MET A 96 4.22 -7.32 -0.35
CA MET A 96 4.53 -8.11 -1.53
C MET A 96 5.34 -9.34 -1.12
N GLY A 97 4.86 -10.53 -1.51
CA GLY A 97 5.61 -11.76 -1.35
C GLY A 97 6.85 -11.82 -2.26
N PHE A 98 7.55 -12.95 -2.23
CA PHE A 98 8.77 -13.24 -3.02
C PHE A 98 8.61 -13.05 -4.56
N VAL A 99 7.38 -12.82 -5.03
CA VAL A 99 6.99 -12.58 -6.43
C VAL A 99 7.44 -11.21 -6.97
N ALA A 100 7.99 -10.33 -6.14
CA ALA A 100 8.44 -9.01 -6.58
C ALA A 100 9.75 -9.05 -7.42
N GLY A 101 10.43 -10.19 -7.52
CA GLY A 101 11.70 -10.34 -8.23
C GLY A 101 12.91 -9.85 -7.41
N ALA A 102 14.08 -10.44 -7.66
CA ALA A 102 15.33 -10.04 -7.03
C ALA A 102 15.60 -8.55 -7.32
N GLY A 103 15.76 -7.74 -6.26
CA GLY A 103 16.06 -6.31 -6.36
C GLY A 103 14.88 -5.36 -6.10
N THR A 104 13.62 -5.80 -6.10
CA THR A 104 12.48 -4.93 -5.76
C THR A 104 12.49 -4.52 -4.28
N GLN A 105 12.89 -5.43 -3.40
CA GLN A 105 13.10 -5.12 -1.98
C GLN A 105 14.26 -4.13 -1.77
N ILE A 106 15.31 -4.17 -2.60
CA ILE A 106 16.41 -3.19 -2.53
C ILE A 106 15.96 -1.81 -3.04
N LYS A 107 15.13 -1.75 -4.09
CA LYS A 107 14.52 -0.48 -4.56
C LYS A 107 13.63 0.18 -3.50
N ILE A 108 12.89 -0.61 -2.72
CA ILE A 108 12.06 -0.12 -1.61
C ILE A 108 12.94 0.32 -0.43
N THR A 109 13.87 -0.53 -0.01
CA THR A 109 14.69 -0.31 1.20
C THR A 109 15.70 0.82 1.06
N ARG A 110 16.27 1.07 -0.13
CA ARG A 110 17.22 2.17 -0.35
C ARG A 110 16.60 3.56 -0.09
N ARG A 111 15.28 3.67 0.02
CA ARG A 111 14.61 4.90 0.47
C ARG A 111 14.64 5.14 1.98
N GLY A 112 15.05 4.16 2.80
CA GLY A 112 15.17 4.30 4.25
C GLY A 112 16.48 4.91 4.75
N THR A 113 17.52 5.04 3.91
CA THR A 113 18.87 5.45 4.39
C THR A 113 19.62 6.39 3.43
N GLY A 114 18.89 7.11 2.56
CA GLY A 114 19.48 8.06 1.61
C GLY A 114 19.59 9.52 2.08
N GLY A 115 19.47 9.78 3.39
CA GLY A 115 19.61 11.11 3.98
C GLY A 115 20.64 11.07 5.10
N GLY A 116 21.91 11.21 4.74
CA GLY A 116 23.02 11.11 5.67
C GLY A 116 24.32 11.57 5.03
N ARG A 117 24.38 12.90 4.80
CA ARG A 117 25.52 13.83 4.70
C ARG A 117 25.28 14.86 3.61
#